data_AF-A0A265DVE7-F1
#
_entry.id   AF-A0A265DVE7-F1
#
_cell.length_a   1.000
_cell.length_b   1.000
_cell.length_c   1.000
_cell.angle_alpha   90.00
_cell.angle_beta   90.00
_cell.angle_gamma   90.00
#
_symmetry.space_group_name_H-M   'P 1'
#
loop_
_entity.id
_entity.type
_entity.pdbx_description
1 polymer ?
#
loop_
_entity_poly.entity_id
_entity_poly.type
_entity_poly.pdbx_seq_one_letter_code
_entity_poly.pdbx_strand_id
1 'polypeptide(L)' 'MNYSELIEGLKREDEEKAKTYGRYAFLKFRDEIKEALDNGYSAIAIWEHLSESGDMPVKYNQFTVYIRKFITKKL' A
#
# COMPACT_ATOMS: atom_id res chain seq x y z
N MET A 1 19.87 19.75 -20.84
CA MET A 1 19.12 18.58 -20.36
C MET A 1 20.03 17.38 -20.51
N ASN A 2 20.61 16.92 -19.40
CA ASN A 2 21.49 15.77 -19.37
C ASN A 2 20.63 14.48 -19.35
N TYR A 3 21.06 13.42 -20.05
CA TYR A 3 20.40 12.11 -20.04
C TYR A 3 20.20 11.57 -18.60
N SER A 4 21.11 11.87 -17.67
CA SER A 4 20.95 11.47 -16.26
C SER A 4 19.79 12.16 -15.56
N GLU A 5 19.59 13.47 -15.80
CA GLU A 5 18.50 14.24 -15.21
C GLU A 5 17.12 13.76 -15.70
N LEU A 6 17.04 13.35 -16.97
CA LEU A 6 15.83 12.80 -17.56
C LEU A 6 15.46 11.46 -16.92
N ILE A 7 16.42 10.54 -16.75
CA ILE A 7 16.19 9.23 -16.12
C ILE A 7 15.74 9.41 -14.66
N GLU A 8 16.35 10.32 -13.92
CA GLU A 8 15.96 10.63 -12.54
C GLU A 8 14.57 11.28 -12.45
N GLY A 9 14.20 12.11 -13.43
CA GLY A 9 12.85 12.66 -13.56
C GLY A 9 11.80 11.56 -13.73
N LEU A 10 12.01 10.67 -14.70
CA LEU A 10 11.09 9.55 -14.99
C LEU A 10 10.93 8.60 -13.81
N LYS A 11 12.03 8.21 -13.15
CA LYS A 11 11.98 7.36 -11.94
C LYS A 11 11.14 7.99 -10.83
N ARG A 12 11.32 9.29 -10.57
CA ARG A 12 10.54 10.02 -9.55
C ARG A 12 9.05 10.03 -9.87
N GLU A 13 8.69 10.28 -11.13
CA GLU A 13 7.28 10.25 -11.54
C GLU A 13 6.65 8.87 -11.37
N ASP A 14 7.35 7.80 -11.76
CA ASP A 14 6.87 6.43 -11.60
C ASP A 14 6.73 6.05 -10.13
N GLU A 15 7.69 6.43 -9.28
CA GLU A 15 7.61 6.23 -7.83
C GLU A 15 6.42 6.97 -7.21
N GLU A 16 6.16 8.22 -7.60
CA GLU A 16 5.02 8.99 -7.10
C GLU A 16 3.67 8.40 -7.57
N LYS A 17 3.59 7.93 -8.82
CA LYS A 17 2.42 7.21 -9.33
C LYS A 17 2.20 5.90 -8.56
N ALA A 18 3.26 5.12 -8.33
CA ALA A 18 3.19 3.88 -7.57
C ALA A 18 2.75 4.10 -6.12
N LYS A 19 3.26 5.14 -5.45
CA LYS A 19 2.82 5.55 -4.10
C LYS A 19 1.34 5.92 -4.08
N THR A 20 0.89 6.71 -5.06
CA THR A 20 -0.50 7.16 -5.16
C THR A 20 -1.43 5.97 -5.40
N TYR A 21 -1.10 5.11 -6.35
CA TYR A 21 -1.87 3.92 -6.68
C TYR A 21 -1.92 2.93 -5.51
N GLY A 22 -0.77 2.65 -4.87
CA GLY A 22 -0.70 1.76 -3.73
C GLY A 22 -1.51 2.24 -2.53
N ARG A 23 -1.51 3.56 -2.27
CA ARG A 23 -2.35 4.16 -1.24
C ARG A 23 -3.84 4.04 -1.60
N TYR A 24 -4.21 4.29 -2.85
CA TYR A 24 -5.59 4.16 -3.30
C TYR A 24 -6.10 2.72 -3.15
N ALA A 25 -5.32 1.74 -3.59
CA ALA A 25 -5.61 0.32 -3.43
C ALA A 25 -5.82 -0.05 -1.96
N PHE A 26 -4.94 0.40 -1.06
CA PHE A 26 -5.12 0.18 0.37
C PHE A 26 -6.43 0.78 0.90
N LEU A 27 -6.73 2.03 0.53
CA LEU A 27 -7.91 2.72 1.01
C LEU A 27 -9.22 2.11 0.49
N LYS A 28 -9.21 1.54 -0.72
CA LYS A 28 -10.34 0.78 -1.28
C LYS A 28 -10.75 -0.38 -0.37
N PHE A 29 -9.79 -1.09 0.21
CA PHE A 29 -10.01 -2.26 1.08
C PHE A 29 -9.96 -1.93 2.58
N ARG A 30 -9.89 -0.65 2.96
CA ARG A 30 -9.60 -0.25 4.35
C ARG A 30 -10.53 -0.88 5.37
N ASP A 31 -11.82 -0.89 5.09
CA ASP A 31 -12.82 -1.33 6.07
C ASP A 31 -12.83 -2.86 6.19
N GLU A 32 -12.68 -3.58 5.07
CA GLU A 32 -12.50 -5.04 5.05
C GLU A 32 -11.21 -5.47 5.77
N ILE A 33 -10.10 -4.75 5.56
CA ILE A 33 -8.84 -4.98 6.27
C ILE A 33 -9.04 -4.76 7.78
N LYS A 34 -9.75 -3.69 8.16
CA LYS A 34 -10.04 -3.42 9.58
C LYS A 34 -10.89 -4.54 10.19
N GLU A 35 -11.95 -4.96 9.50
CA GLU A 35 -12.81 -6.05 9.95
C GLU A 35 -12.03 -7.36 10.11
N ALA A 36 -11.17 -7.70 9.16
CA ALA A 36 -10.32 -8.89 9.26
C ALA A 36 -9.36 -8.80 10.46
N LEU A 37 -8.74 -7.63 10.70
CA LEU A 37 -7.91 -7.42 11.89
C LEU A 37 -8.70 -7.57 13.19
N ASP A 38 -9.91 -7.01 13.26
CA ASP A 38 -10.78 -7.10 14.44
C ASP A 38 -11.25 -8.54 14.70
N ASN A 39 -11.40 -9.35 13.66
CA ASN A 39 -11.69 -10.79 13.74
C ASN A 39 -10.44 -11.65 14.05
N GLY A 40 -9.28 -11.04 14.27
CA GLY A 40 -8.05 -11.72 14.70
C GLY A 40 -7.19 -12.29 13.57
N TYR A 41 -7.49 -11.99 12.30
CA TYR A 41 -6.60 -12.34 11.20
C TYR A 41 -5.30 -11.54 11.28
N SER A 42 -4.18 -12.18 10.93
CA SER A 42 -2.87 -11.53 10.93
C SER A 42 -2.74 -10.58 9.74
N ALA A 43 -2.00 -9.47 9.91
CA ALA A 43 -1.77 -8.51 8.84
C ALA A 43 -1.07 -9.13 7.61
N ILE A 44 -0.22 -10.15 7.82
CA ILE A 44 0.46 -10.85 6.72
C ILE A 44 -0.50 -11.70 5.91
N ALA A 45 -1.42 -12.44 6.56
CA ALA A 45 -2.41 -13.25 5.85
C ALA A 45 -3.37 -12.40 5.02
N ILE A 46 -3.80 -11.24 5.55
CA ILE A 46 -4.63 -10.28 4.80
C ILE A 46 -3.86 -9.73 3.59
N TRP A 47 -2.59 -9.37 3.79
CA TRP A 47 -1.75 -8.85 2.71
C TRP A 47 -1.50 -9.89 1.62
N GLU A 48 -1.18 -11.14 1.99
CA GLU A 48 -0.98 -12.25 1.04
C GLU A 48 -2.23 -12.45 0.19
N HIS A 49 -3.41 -12.54 0.82
CA HIS A 49 -4.68 -12.72 0.12
C HIS A 49 -4.96 -11.62 -0.93
N LEU A 50 -4.78 -10.35 -0.54
CA LEU A 50 -5.00 -9.22 -1.44
C LEU A 50 -3.89 -9.10 -2.49
N SER A 51 -2.66 -9.51 -2.17
CA SER A 51 -1.53 -9.48 -3.10
C SER A 51 -1.65 -10.58 -4.16
N GLU A 52 -2.06 -11.79 -3.78
CA GLU A 52 -2.30 -12.91 -4.70
C GLU A 52 -3.43 -12.60 -5.68
N SER A 53 -4.45 -11.87 -5.22
CA SER A 53 -5.57 -11.41 -6.06
C SER A 53 -5.20 -10.23 -6.97
N GLY A 54 -4.00 -9.64 -6.82
CA GLY A 54 -3.56 -8.45 -7.56
C GLY A 54 -4.16 -7.12 -7.07
N ASP A 55 -4.96 -7.17 -6.00
CA ASP A 55 -5.64 -6.03 -5.42
C ASP A 55 -4.74 -5.16 -4.53
N MET A 56 -3.62 -5.72 -4.05
CA MET A 56 -2.64 -5.00 -3.23
C MET A 56 -1.27 -4.93 -3.94
N PRO A 57 -0.97 -3.84 -4.65
CA PRO A 57 0.27 -3.69 -5.41
C PRO A 57 1.48 -3.28 -4.54
N VAL A 58 1.27 -3.07 -3.24
CA VAL A 58 2.32 -2.66 -2.30
C VAL A 58 2.91 -3.86 -1.58
N LYS A 59 4.20 -3.78 -1.25
CA LYS A 59 4.87 -4.78 -0.42
C LYS A 59 4.34 -4.77 1.02
N TYR A 60 4.50 -5.90 1.72
CA TYR A 60 4.03 -6.08 3.09
C TYR A 60 4.49 -4.97 4.05
N ASN A 61 5.75 -4.52 3.95
CA ASN A 61 6.26 -3.43 4.79
C ASN A 61 5.42 -2.15 4.66
N GLN A 62 5.12 -1.73 3.43
CA GLN A 62 4.30 -0.57 3.13
C GLN A 62 2.84 -0.77 3.54
N PHE A 63 2.32 -1.99 3.39
CA PHE A 63 1.00 -2.37 3.87
C PHE A 63 0.86 -2.16 5.39
N THR A 64 1.83 -2.63 6.18
CA THR A 64 1.79 -2.42 7.65
C THR A 64 1.92 -0.93 8.04
N VAL A 65 2.65 -0.12 7.27
CA VAL A 65 2.69 1.34 7.47
C VAL A 65 1.30 1.95 7.26
N TYR A 66 0.57 1.50 6.24
CA TYR A 66 -0.79 1.95 5.99
C TYR A 66 -1.77 1.51 7.08
N ILE A 67 -1.68 0.27 7.59
CA ILE A 67 -2.48 -0.17 8.75
C ILE A 67 -2.29 0.80 9.92
N ARG A 68 -1.04 1.08 10.32
CA ARG A 68 -0.74 1.99 11.43
C ARG A 68 -1.29 3.39 11.19
N LYS A 69 -1.22 3.88 9.95
CA LYS A 69 -1.61 5.25 9.58
C LYS A 69 -3.13 5.44 9.47
N PHE A 70 -3.85 4.45 8.95
CA PHE A 70 -5.24 4.61 8.54
C PHE A 70 -6.25 3.77 9.34
N ILE A 71 -5.78 2.77 10.09
CA ILE A 71 -6.62 1.87 10.89
C ILE A 71 -6.32 2.04 12.39
N THR A 72 -5.06 1.94 12.80
CA THR A 72 -4.65 1.95 14.22
C THR A 72 -4.57 3.34 14.85
N LYS A 73 -5.02 4.39 14.16
CA LYS A 73 -4.96 5.74 14.73
C LYS A 73 -5.93 5.84 15.92
N LYS A 74 -5.41 5.63 17.14
CA LYS A 74 -6.00 6.15 18.38
C LYS A 74 -6.15 7.66 18.18
N LEU A 75 -7.39 8.15 18.21
CA LEU A 75 -7.69 9.53 18.58
C LEU A 75 -7.21 9.77 20.02
#